data_AF-A0A0Q8PEQ0-F1
#
_entry.id   AF-A0A0Q8PEQ0-F1
#
_cell.length_a   1.000
_cell.length_b   1.000
_cell.length_c   1.000
_cell.angle_alpha   90.00
_cell.angle_beta   90.00
_cell.angle_gamma   90.00
#
_symmetry.space_group_name_H-M   'P 1'
#
loop_
_entity.id
_entity.type
_entity.pdbx_description
1 polymer ?
#
loop_
_entity_poly.entity_id
_entity_poly.type
_entity_poly.pdbx_seq_one_letter_code
_entity_poly.pdbx_strand_id
1 'polypeptide(L)'
;MLSEPIYHWRVRESGDLSITQVKTDPRGVIDRVRSIELVREWLLARTEPEYREFLRSYDHNTLVEELPMFFWSVPDGDRVYRAAYQEHVSRLLRAIGVERIDGLPAQLRLKYRLTLANRMERFVAVQRLHRQVRNLRSRRAAA
;
A
#
# COMPACT_ATOMS: atom_id res chain seq x y z
N MET A 1 28.15 -19.81 19.33
CA MET A 1 27.02 -20.72 19.65
C MET A 1 25.74 -19.98 19.33
N LEU A 2 24.99 -20.42 18.30
CA LEU A 2 23.62 -19.95 18.05
C LEU A 2 22.70 -20.68 19.03
N SER A 3 21.92 -19.96 19.83
CA SER A 3 20.87 -20.56 20.67
C SER A 3 19.84 -21.25 19.78
N GLU A 4 19.37 -22.43 20.19
CA GLU A 4 18.35 -23.22 19.49
C GLU A 4 17.17 -22.36 19.01
N PRO A 5 16.76 -22.47 17.73
CA PRO A 5 15.58 -21.78 17.24
C PRO A 5 14.32 -22.42 17.85
N ILE A 6 13.68 -21.71 18.76
CA ILE A 6 12.38 -22.10 19.31
C ILE A 6 11.30 -21.72 18.30
N TYR A 7 10.67 -22.71 17.68
CA TYR A 7 9.54 -22.52 16.78
C TYR A 7 8.22 -22.48 17.57
N HIS A 8 7.70 -21.27 17.80
CA HIS A 8 6.34 -21.08 18.29
C HIS A 8 5.35 -21.11 17.13
N TRP A 9 4.62 -22.20 16.99
CA TRP A 9 3.50 -22.30 16.06
C TRP A 9 2.18 -22.48 16.83
N ARG A 10 1.08 -21.97 16.28
CA ARG A 10 -0.26 -22.06 16.87
C ARG A 10 -1.21 -22.68 15.85
N VAL A 11 -1.84 -23.79 16.21
CA VAL A 11 -2.98 -24.36 15.48
C VAL A 11 -4.15 -23.40 15.57
N ARG A 12 -4.81 -23.11 14.44
CA ARG A 12 -6.12 -22.45 14.42
C ARG A 12 -7.19 -23.52 14.21
N GLU A 13 -8.07 -23.68 15.18
CA GLU A 13 -9.34 -24.39 14.96
C GLU A 13 -10.32 -23.41 14.32
N SER A 14 -11.04 -23.85 13.28
CA SER A 14 -11.96 -23.09 12.42
C SER A 14 -11.31 -22.56 11.14
N GLY A 15 -11.98 -22.81 10.01
CA GLY A 15 -11.59 -22.40 8.65
C GLY A 15 -11.61 -20.90 8.38
N ASP A 16 -11.16 -20.10 9.35
CA ASP A 16 -10.92 -18.68 9.22
C ASP A 16 -9.79 -18.47 8.22
N LEU A 17 -10.12 -17.81 7.12
CA LEU A 17 -9.14 -17.34 6.14
C LEU A 17 -7.99 -16.64 6.87
N SER A 18 -6.76 -16.93 6.48
CA SER A 18 -5.59 -16.30 7.09
C SER A 18 -5.71 -14.77 7.02
N ILE A 19 -5.03 -14.08 7.92
CA ILE A 19 -4.95 -12.60 7.90
C ILE A 19 -4.41 -12.11 6.53
N THR A 20 -3.61 -12.94 5.85
CA THR A 20 -3.10 -12.70 4.49
C THR A 20 -4.09 -13.03 3.37
N GLN A 21 -5.22 -13.68 3.66
CA GLN A 21 -6.25 -14.07 2.69
C GLN A 21 -7.42 -13.09 2.61
N VAL A 22 -7.71 -12.31 3.67
CA VAL A 22 -8.75 -11.27 3.63
C VAL A 22 -8.14 -9.95 3.13
N LYS A 23 -7.83 -9.90 1.83
CA LYS A 23 -7.20 -8.73 1.17
C LYS A 23 -8.01 -7.42 1.25
N THR A 24 -9.27 -7.53 1.64
CA THR A 24 -10.24 -6.44 1.81
C THR A 24 -10.59 -6.19 3.28
N ASP A 25 -9.84 -6.74 4.23
CA ASP A 25 -9.97 -6.38 5.65
C ASP A 25 -9.40 -4.95 5.86
N PRO A 26 -10.19 -3.98 6.34
CA PRO A 26 -9.70 -2.62 6.62
C PRO A 26 -8.52 -2.61 7.59
N ARG A 27 -8.42 -3.56 8.53
CA ARG A 27 -7.29 -3.64 9.48
C ARG A 27 -5.95 -3.77 8.75
N GLY A 28 -5.92 -4.50 7.64
CA GLY A 28 -4.69 -4.71 6.88
C GLY A 28 -4.08 -3.42 6.33
N VAL A 29 -4.90 -2.47 5.86
CA VAL A 29 -4.40 -1.16 5.39
C VAL A 29 -4.04 -0.25 6.56
N ILE A 30 -4.83 -0.27 7.64
CA ILE A 30 -4.58 0.53 8.85
C ILE A 30 -3.23 0.15 9.46
N ASP A 31 -3.01 -1.15 9.71
CA ASP A 31 -1.81 -1.66 10.37
C ASP A 31 -0.57 -1.42 9.50
N ARG A 32 -0.68 -1.62 8.18
CA ARG A 32 0.44 -1.37 7.26
C ARG A 32 0.81 0.11 7.21
N VAL A 33 -0.17 1.01 7.08
CA VAL A 33 0.10 2.45 7.08
C VAL A 33 0.69 2.87 8.43
N ARG A 34 0.19 2.35 9.55
CA ARG A 34 0.76 2.64 10.87
C ARG A 34 2.21 2.15 10.98
N SER A 35 2.52 0.98 10.46
CA SER A 35 3.89 0.44 10.44
C SER A 35 4.84 1.35 9.64
N ILE A 36 4.40 1.83 8.47
CA ILE A 36 5.18 2.79 7.67
C ILE A 36 5.40 4.08 8.47
N GLU A 37 4.35 4.61 9.10
CA GLU A 37 4.45 5.83 9.90
C GLU A 37 5.46 5.69 11.04
N LEU A 38 5.50 4.56 11.74
CA LEU A 38 6.48 4.33 12.81
C LEU A 38 7.92 4.37 12.30
N VAL A 39 8.20 3.79 11.13
CA VAL A 39 9.55 3.86 10.52
C VAL A 39 9.88 5.29 10.12
N ARG A 40 8.93 6.02 9.52
CA ARG A 40 9.12 7.42 9.15
C ARG A 40 9.35 8.31 10.38
N GLU A 41 8.56 8.13 11.43
CA GLU A 41 8.73 8.82 12.73
C GLU A 41 10.13 8.58 13.28
N TRP A 42 10.61 7.32 13.25
CA TRP A 42 11.95 6.97 13.70
C TRP A 42 13.06 7.62 12.85
N LEU A 43 12.90 7.64 11.51
CA LEU A 43 13.86 8.27 10.59
C LEU A 43 13.89 9.79 10.76
N LEU A 44 12.72 10.41 10.95
CA LEU A 44 12.57 11.86 11.16
C LEU A 44 13.18 12.33 12.49
N ALA A 45 13.24 11.46 13.50
CA ALA A 45 13.84 11.77 14.79
C ALA A 45 15.38 11.83 14.76
N ARG A 46 16.02 11.51 13.63
CA ARG A 46 17.47 11.50 13.46
C ARG A 46 17.98 12.83 12.94
N THR A 47 19.09 13.30 13.49
CA THR A 47 19.65 14.63 13.18
C THR A 47 20.75 14.55 12.12
N GLU A 48 21.32 13.38 11.92
CA GLU A 48 22.43 13.15 11.00
C GLU A 48 21.95 13.28 9.54
N PRO A 49 22.71 13.95 8.66
CA PRO A 49 22.24 14.29 7.30
C PRO A 49 21.84 13.10 6.43
N GLU A 50 22.47 11.95 6.62
CA GLU A 50 22.22 10.72 5.86
C GLU A 50 20.79 10.19 6.02
N TYR A 51 20.17 10.38 7.20
CA TYR A 51 18.80 9.92 7.44
C TYR A 51 17.78 10.65 6.58
N ARG A 52 18.10 11.85 6.07
CA ARG A 52 17.26 12.53 5.08
C ARG A 52 17.23 11.77 3.76
N GLU A 53 18.33 11.16 3.35
CA GLU A 53 18.37 10.31 2.16
C GLU A 53 17.68 8.97 2.42
N PHE A 54 17.86 8.37 3.59
CA PHE A 54 17.15 7.14 3.96
C PHE A 54 15.63 7.34 3.98
N LEU A 55 15.14 8.45 4.53
CA LEU A 55 13.72 8.79 4.49
C LEU A 55 13.23 8.98 3.05
N ARG A 56 14.01 9.67 2.19
CA ARG A 56 13.64 9.83 0.77
C ARG A 56 13.54 8.48 0.05
N SER A 57 14.50 7.61 0.26
CA SER A 57 14.53 6.27 -0.33
C SER A 57 13.37 5.41 0.19
N TYR A 58 13.12 5.46 1.49
CA TYR A 58 12.02 4.74 2.14
C TYR A 58 10.64 5.21 1.65
N ASP A 59 10.45 6.53 1.57
CA ASP A 59 9.22 7.14 1.05
C ASP A 59 9.01 6.78 -0.42
N HIS A 60 10.09 6.78 -1.22
CA HIS A 60 10.01 6.31 -2.60
C HIS A 60 9.57 4.85 -2.68
N ASN A 61 10.27 3.94 -1.98
CA ASN A 61 9.92 2.52 -1.94
C ASN A 61 8.47 2.29 -1.48
N THR A 62 8.01 3.05 -0.49
CA THR A 62 6.62 3.02 -0.02
C THR A 62 5.62 3.35 -1.13
N LEU A 63 5.95 4.33 -1.96
CA LEU A 63 5.10 4.79 -3.07
C LEU A 63 5.11 3.84 -4.28
N VAL A 64 6.20 3.12 -4.54
CA VAL A 64 6.30 2.22 -5.72
C VAL A 64 6.01 0.75 -5.41
N GLU A 65 6.28 0.27 -4.20
CA GLU A 65 6.16 -1.15 -3.86
C GLU A 65 5.06 -1.41 -2.84
N GLU A 66 5.07 -0.71 -1.70
CA GLU A 66 4.18 -1.02 -0.58
C GLU A 66 2.72 -0.63 -0.84
N LEU A 67 2.46 0.66 -1.07
CA LEU A 67 1.11 1.16 -1.25
C LEU A 67 0.41 0.61 -2.51
N PRO A 68 1.12 0.37 -3.64
CA PRO A 68 0.51 -0.23 -4.82
C PRO A 68 -0.06 -1.63 -4.61
N MET A 69 0.38 -2.38 -3.59
CA MET A 69 -0.22 -3.67 -3.25
C MET A 69 -1.73 -3.52 -2.97
N PHE A 70 -2.14 -2.47 -2.26
CA PHE A 70 -3.54 -2.22 -1.93
C PHE A 70 -4.39 -1.85 -3.15
N PHE A 71 -3.77 -1.35 -4.23
CA PHE A 71 -4.51 -0.98 -5.44
C PHE A 71 -5.25 -2.20 -6.00
N TRP A 72 -4.72 -3.41 -5.83
CA TRP A 72 -5.38 -4.62 -6.30
C TRP A 72 -6.62 -5.01 -5.48
N SER A 73 -6.70 -4.57 -4.24
CA SER A 73 -7.83 -4.81 -3.33
C SER A 73 -8.91 -3.74 -3.42
N VAL A 74 -8.56 -2.49 -3.70
CA VAL A 74 -9.51 -1.35 -3.75
C VAL A 74 -10.77 -1.62 -4.59
N PRO A 75 -10.71 -2.22 -5.80
CA PRO A 75 -11.90 -2.50 -6.60
C PRO A 75 -12.87 -3.50 -5.99
N ASP A 76 -12.34 -4.44 -5.20
CA ASP A 76 -13.05 -5.57 -4.62
C ASP A 76 -13.44 -5.30 -3.15
N GLY A 77 -12.78 -4.34 -2.49
CA GLY A 77 -13.08 -3.91 -1.13
C GLY A 77 -14.44 -3.22 -1.04
N ASP A 78 -15.09 -3.39 0.11
CA ASP A 78 -16.37 -2.76 0.41
C ASP A 78 -16.22 -1.28 0.80
N ARG A 79 -17.31 -0.66 1.25
CA ARG A 79 -17.31 0.74 1.68
C ARG A 79 -16.38 0.97 2.88
N VAL A 80 -16.32 0.04 3.82
CA VAL A 80 -15.51 0.17 5.05
C VAL A 80 -14.03 0.11 4.71
N TYR A 81 -13.63 -0.86 3.90
CA TYR A 81 -12.26 -0.99 3.40
C TYR A 81 -11.82 0.26 2.63
N ARG A 82 -12.65 0.73 1.70
CA ARG A 82 -12.33 1.92 0.88
C ARG A 82 -12.23 3.18 1.73
N ALA A 83 -13.06 3.32 2.77
CA ALA A 83 -12.97 4.43 3.71
C ALA A 83 -11.65 4.39 4.49
N ALA A 84 -11.28 3.23 5.04
CA ALA A 84 -10.00 3.06 5.75
C ALA A 84 -8.81 3.35 4.84
N TYR A 85 -8.80 2.82 3.61
CA TYR A 85 -7.77 3.15 2.62
C TYR A 85 -7.71 4.67 2.37
N GLN A 86 -8.86 5.28 2.09
CA GLN A 86 -8.95 6.70 1.74
C GLN A 86 -8.41 7.59 2.87
N GLU A 87 -8.77 7.30 4.12
CA GLU A 87 -8.32 8.05 5.29
C GLU A 87 -6.82 7.91 5.51
N HIS A 88 -6.35 6.68 5.73
CA HIS A 88 -4.98 6.42 6.16
C HIS A 88 -3.97 6.70 5.05
N VAL A 89 -4.25 6.30 3.82
CA VAL A 89 -3.33 6.51 2.70
C VAL A 89 -3.28 8.00 2.33
N SER A 90 -4.39 8.74 2.34
CA SER A 90 -4.33 10.18 2.07
C SER A 90 -3.52 10.94 3.11
N ARG A 91 -3.65 10.58 4.38
CA ARG A 91 -2.85 11.16 5.48
C ARG A 91 -1.37 10.91 5.27
N LEU A 92 -0.99 9.66 4.97
CA LEU A 92 0.40 9.29 4.69
C LEU A 92 0.95 10.04 3.46
N LEU A 93 0.21 10.11 2.36
CA LEU A 93 0.64 10.82 1.14
C LEU A 93 0.90 12.31 1.40
N ARG A 94 0.06 12.97 2.20
CA ARG A 94 0.29 14.36 2.60
C ARG A 94 1.54 14.52 3.46
N ALA A 95 1.81 13.55 4.33
CA ALA A 95 3.01 13.55 5.16
C ALA A 95 4.29 13.21 4.37
N ILE A 96 4.20 12.48 3.26
CA ILE A 96 5.32 12.22 2.33
C ILE A 96 5.61 13.44 1.45
N GLY A 97 4.58 14.19 1.07
CA GLY A 97 4.70 15.37 0.21
C GLY A 97 4.23 15.10 -1.21
N VAL A 98 3.44 16.03 -1.77
CA VAL A 98 2.83 15.88 -3.09
C VAL A 98 3.85 15.93 -4.23
N GLU A 99 4.97 16.62 -4.01
CA GLU A 99 6.08 16.74 -4.95
C GLU A 99 6.74 15.38 -5.23
N ARG A 100 6.72 14.45 -4.27
CA ARG A 100 7.23 13.09 -4.45
C ARG A 100 6.36 12.26 -5.38
N ILE A 101 5.07 12.59 -5.46
CA ILE A 101 4.09 11.91 -6.31
C ILE A 101 4.26 12.35 -7.76
N ASP A 102 4.68 13.60 -8.01
CA ASP A 102 4.81 14.16 -9.34
C ASP A 102 5.90 13.47 -10.18
N GLY A 103 6.95 12.96 -9.53
CA GLY A 103 8.02 12.18 -10.18
C GLY A 103 7.67 10.72 -10.49
N LEU A 104 6.51 10.23 -10.06
CA LEU A 104 6.15 8.81 -10.24
C LEU A 104 5.65 8.49 -11.66
N PRO A 105 5.75 7.21 -12.08
CA PRO A 105 5.09 6.73 -13.29
C PRO A 105 3.61 7.14 -13.36
N ALA A 106 3.14 7.51 -14.55
CA ALA A 106 1.83 8.11 -14.77
C ALA A 106 0.66 7.32 -14.14
N GLN A 107 0.73 5.98 -14.15
CA GLN A 107 -0.30 5.14 -13.57
C GLN A 107 -0.38 5.22 -12.04
N LEU A 108 0.77 5.27 -11.36
CA LEU A 108 0.83 5.42 -9.90
C LEU A 108 0.39 6.83 -9.52
N ARG A 109 0.96 7.84 -10.21
CA ARG A 109 0.65 9.26 -10.02
C ARG A 109 -0.85 9.53 -10.15
N LEU A 110 -1.51 8.98 -11.16
CA LEU A 110 -2.96 9.13 -11.34
C LEU A 110 -3.74 8.61 -10.12
N LYS A 111 -3.45 7.40 -9.66
CA LYS A 111 -4.17 6.77 -8.54
C LYS A 111 -3.95 7.53 -7.24
N TYR A 112 -2.71 7.97 -6.96
CA TYR A 112 -2.44 8.80 -5.80
C TYR A 112 -3.12 10.16 -5.85
N ARG A 113 -3.18 10.81 -7.01
CA ARG A 113 -3.92 12.07 -7.17
C ARG A 113 -5.43 11.88 -6.95
N LEU A 114 -5.99 10.75 -7.39
CA LEU A 114 -7.39 10.41 -7.12
C LEU A 114 -7.65 10.15 -5.63
N THR A 115 -6.71 9.48 -4.94
CA THR A 115 -6.74 9.32 -3.48
C THR A 115 -6.72 10.69 -2.79
N LEU A 116 -5.74 11.55 -3.10
CA LEU A 116 -5.65 12.89 -2.50
C LEU A 116 -6.87 13.78 -2.76
N ALA A 117 -7.50 13.64 -3.93
CA ALA A 117 -8.71 14.37 -4.31
C ALA A 117 -10.00 13.76 -3.74
N ASN A 118 -9.91 12.70 -2.93
CA ASN A 118 -11.05 11.94 -2.40
C ASN A 118 -12.02 11.52 -3.53
N ARG A 119 -11.48 10.90 -4.58
CA ARG A 119 -12.23 10.43 -5.77
C ARG A 119 -12.17 8.90 -5.88
N MET A 120 -12.56 8.21 -4.81
CA MET A 120 -12.49 6.75 -4.69
C MET A 120 -13.21 6.02 -5.82
N GLU A 121 -14.40 6.46 -6.23
CA GLU A 121 -15.13 5.84 -7.35
C GLU A 121 -14.35 5.88 -8.66
N ARG A 122 -13.67 7.00 -8.94
CA ARG A 122 -12.81 7.13 -10.12
C ARG A 122 -11.55 6.28 -10.00
N PHE A 123 -10.98 6.16 -8.80
CA PHE A 123 -9.88 5.23 -8.55
C PHE A 123 -10.32 3.82 -8.94
N VAL A 124 -11.42 3.35 -8.37
CA VAL A 124 -11.97 2.00 -8.61
C VAL A 124 -12.16 1.76 -10.11
N ALA A 125 -12.74 2.71 -10.83
CA ALA A 125 -12.92 2.62 -12.27
C ALA A 125 -11.59 2.49 -13.03
N VAL A 126 -10.62 3.37 -12.75
CA VAL A 126 -9.27 3.33 -13.35
C VAL A 126 -8.58 2.00 -13.10
N GLN A 127 -8.68 1.47 -11.88
CA GLN A 127 -8.02 0.24 -11.50
C GLN A 127 -8.70 -1.01 -12.10
N ARG A 128 -10.03 -1.00 -12.26
CA ARG A 128 -10.75 -2.05 -13.03
C ARG A 128 -10.33 -2.05 -14.49
N LEU A 129 -10.23 -0.88 -15.12
CA LEU A 129 -9.73 -0.76 -16.49
C LEU A 129 -8.29 -1.27 -16.60
N HIS A 130 -7.42 -0.91 -15.66
CA HIS A 130 -6.05 -1.40 -15.60
C HIS A 130 -5.99 -2.93 -15.52
N ARG A 131 -6.82 -3.57 -14.70
CA ARG A 131 -6.96 -5.04 -14.64
C ARG A 131 -7.36 -5.64 -16.00
N GLN A 132 -8.35 -5.05 -16.66
CA GLN A 132 -8.82 -5.52 -17.98
C GLN A 132 -7.71 -5.44 -19.04
N VAL A 133 -7.02 -4.29 -19.14
CA VAL A 133 -5.91 -4.11 -20.09
C VAL A 133 -4.78 -5.09 -19.82
N ARG A 134 -4.42 -5.32 -18.55
CA ARG A 134 -3.39 -6.30 -18.18
C ARG A 134 -3.78 -7.72 -18.64
N ASN A 135 -5.01 -8.14 -18.38
CA ASN A 135 -5.51 -9.46 -18.76
C ASN A 135 -5.55 -9.65 -20.28
N LEU A 136 -5.95 -8.62 -21.03
CA LEU A 136 -5.95 -8.65 -22.50
C LEU A 136 -4.54 -8.82 -23.07
N ARG A 137 -3.56 -8.12 -22.51
CA ARG A 137 -2.14 -8.27 -22.91
C ARG A 137 -1.61 -9.66 -22.61
N SER A 138 -1.91 -10.21 -21.44
CA SER A 138 -1.50 -11.58 -21.07
C SER A 138 -2.08 -12.63 -22.01
N ARG A 139 -3.34 -12.50 -22.44
CA ARG A 139 -3.96 -13.41 -23.41
C ARG A 139 -3.30 -13.34 -24.78
N ARG A 140 -2.97 -12.13 -25.26
CA ARG A 140 -2.28 -11.94 -26.54
C ARG A 140 -0.85 -12.48 -26.57
N ALA A 141 -0.19 -12.56 -25.43
CA ALA A 141 1.16 -13.12 -25.33
C ALA A 141 1.18 -14.66 -25.25
N ALA A 142 0.03 -15.28 -24.97
CA ALA A 142 -0.13 -16.73 -24.85
C ALA A 142 -0.76 -17.39 -26.10
N ALA A 143 -1.06 -16.59 -27.13
CA ALA A 143 -1.59 -17.00 -28.43
C ALA A 143 -0.52 -16.78 -29.49
#